data_AF-A0A951TNA7-F1
#
_entry.id   AF-A0A951TNA7-F1
#
_cell.length_a   1.000
_cell.length_b   1.000
_cell.length_c   1.000
_cell.angle_alpha   90.00
_cell.angle_beta   90.00
_cell.angle_gamma   90.00
#
_symmetry.space_group_name_H-M   'P 1'
#
loop_
_entity.id
_entity.type
_entity.pdbx_description
1 polymer ?
#
loop_
_entity_poly.entity_id
_entity_poly.type
_entity_poly.pdbx_seq_one_letter_code
_entity_poly.pdbx_strand_id
1 'polypeptide(L)'
;MPHLPPGQDAPEQVLVPHSVRLLLELCADGVALTAGGRLPRAVVRRVQEQRPSWAFEPDRPAHTEEDLLPLAMLHDLLRAVRLLRLVHGRLSPTKAAACDVDVVSRLRAGLFDETFHGQLCRLLLDSLENVDEVAEGVLVDAALLQLGPVWTRQGAPLGHLDVRVAVGRARHTLLGLDAVATSGSLLQDHWSITATGRALVVG
;
A
#
# COMPACT_ATOMS: atom_id res chain seq x y z
N MET A 1 43.68 -0.62 -26.31
CA MET A 1 42.84 -0.65 -25.09
C MET A 1 41.39 -0.65 -25.54
N PRO A 2 40.56 -1.66 -25.21
CA PRO A 2 39.16 -1.64 -25.58
C PRO A 2 38.40 -0.72 -24.63
N HIS A 3 37.68 0.26 -25.18
CA HIS A 3 36.72 1.06 -24.42
C HIS A 3 35.54 0.17 -23.97
N LEU A 4 35.11 0.31 -22.73
CA LEU A 4 33.82 -0.21 -22.27
C LEU A 4 32.75 0.87 -22.59
N PRO A 5 31.58 0.53 -23.13
CA PRO A 5 30.52 1.52 -23.31
C PRO A 5 29.92 1.93 -21.94
N PRO A 6 29.60 3.23 -21.73
CA PRO A 6 28.79 3.65 -20.60
C PRO A 6 27.31 3.40 -20.91
N GLY A 7 26.56 2.89 -19.93
CA GLY A 7 25.11 2.74 -20.05
C GLY A 7 24.63 1.32 -20.31
N GLN A 8 25.19 0.33 -19.62
CA GLN A 8 24.41 -0.88 -19.34
C GLN A 8 23.47 -0.49 -18.19
N ASP A 9 22.24 -0.07 -18.53
CA ASP A 9 21.15 0.03 -17.57
C ASP A 9 21.13 -1.28 -16.80
N ALA A 10 21.51 -1.23 -15.52
CA ALA A 10 21.25 -2.35 -14.64
C ALA A 10 19.75 -2.66 -14.79
N PRO A 11 19.34 -3.91 -15.01
CA PRO A 11 17.93 -4.24 -15.16
C PRO A 11 17.20 -3.62 -13.97
N GLU A 12 16.21 -2.76 -14.26
CA GLU A 12 15.35 -2.15 -13.25
C GLU A 12 14.90 -3.27 -12.33
N GLN A 13 15.41 -3.30 -11.09
CA GLN A 13 15.12 -4.39 -10.19
C GLN A 13 13.64 -4.32 -9.85
N VAL A 14 12.89 -5.31 -10.33
CA VAL A 14 11.48 -5.47 -10.01
C VAL A 14 11.36 -5.75 -8.53
N LEU A 15 11.07 -4.71 -7.76
CA LEU A 15 11.00 -4.78 -6.32
C LEU A 15 9.57 -5.08 -5.89
N VAL A 16 9.29 -6.36 -5.62
CA VAL A 16 8.02 -6.76 -5.00
C VAL A 16 8.05 -6.38 -3.51
N PRO A 17 7.04 -5.66 -3.00
CA PRO A 17 6.95 -5.34 -1.57
C PRO A 17 7.04 -6.59 -0.70
N HIS A 18 7.78 -6.51 0.41
CA HIS A 18 7.94 -7.63 1.33
C HIS A 18 6.60 -8.02 1.97
N SER A 19 5.78 -7.05 2.34
CA SER A 19 4.45 -7.26 2.90
C SER A 19 3.50 -7.98 1.90
N VAL A 20 3.65 -7.72 0.60
CA VAL A 20 2.92 -8.45 -0.45
C VAL A 20 3.39 -9.90 -0.49
N ARG A 21 4.71 -10.17 -0.52
CA ARG A 21 5.24 -11.54 -0.50
C ARG A 21 4.78 -12.31 0.73
N LEU A 22 4.89 -11.69 1.91
CA LEU A 22 4.44 -12.28 3.17
C LEU A 22 2.98 -12.75 3.09
N LEU A 23 2.07 -11.90 2.62
CA LEU A 23 0.64 -12.28 2.55
C LEU A 23 0.38 -13.36 1.49
N LEU A 24 1.07 -13.32 0.34
CA LEU A 24 0.96 -14.36 -0.68
C LEU A 24 1.44 -15.72 -0.16
N GLU A 25 2.56 -15.75 0.56
CA GLU A 25 3.11 -16.96 1.20
C GLU A 25 2.16 -17.52 2.25
N LEU A 26 1.61 -16.68 3.13
CA LEU A 26 0.63 -17.10 4.13
C LEU A 26 -0.66 -17.66 3.51
N CYS A 27 -0.98 -17.27 2.27
CA CYS A 27 -2.13 -17.77 1.53
C CYS A 27 -1.82 -18.93 0.58
N ALA A 28 -0.57 -19.40 0.48
CA ALA A 28 -0.14 -20.38 -0.53
C ALA A 28 -0.98 -21.66 -0.54
N ASP A 29 -1.28 -22.21 0.65
CA ASP A 29 -2.09 -23.43 0.81
C ASP A 29 -3.61 -23.16 0.86
N GLY A 30 -4.01 -21.93 0.55
CA GLY A 30 -5.38 -21.46 0.64
C GLY A 30 -5.81 -21.21 2.08
N VAL A 31 -6.38 -20.03 2.35
CA VAL A 31 -6.84 -19.61 3.68
C VAL A 31 -8.36 -19.51 3.70
N ALA A 32 -9.01 -20.21 4.63
CA ALA A 32 -10.44 -20.04 4.83
C ALA A 32 -10.71 -18.66 5.46
N LEU A 33 -11.53 -17.84 4.79
CA LEU A 33 -11.92 -16.54 5.32
C LEU A 33 -12.94 -16.70 6.46
N THR A 34 -13.04 -15.69 7.32
CA THR A 34 -14.13 -15.59 8.29
C THR A 34 -15.47 -15.40 7.57
N ALA A 35 -16.59 -15.56 8.28
CA ALA A 35 -17.92 -15.30 7.74
C ALA A 35 -18.07 -13.87 7.17
N GLY A 36 -17.32 -12.90 7.71
CA GLY A 36 -17.27 -11.52 7.22
C GLY A 36 -16.33 -11.30 6.03
N GLY A 37 -15.74 -12.36 5.46
CA GLY A 37 -14.79 -12.26 4.36
C GLY A 37 -13.41 -11.71 4.75
N ARG A 38 -13.07 -11.73 6.04
CA ARG A 38 -11.78 -11.27 6.58
C ARG A 38 -10.78 -12.41 6.71
N LEU A 39 -9.50 -12.06 6.79
CA LEU A 39 -8.44 -12.99 7.14
C LEU A 39 -8.69 -13.56 8.55
N PRO A 40 -8.46 -14.87 8.76
CA PRO A 40 -8.62 -15.48 10.07
C PRO A 40 -7.55 -14.94 11.03
N ARG A 41 -7.90 -14.84 12.31
CA ARG A 41 -7.04 -14.32 13.38
C ARG A 41 -5.62 -14.89 13.40
N ALA A 42 -5.44 -16.16 13.04
CA ALA A 42 -4.11 -16.80 12.98
C ALA A 42 -3.20 -16.12 11.93
N VAL A 43 -3.73 -15.78 10.75
CA VAL A 43 -2.98 -15.06 9.71
C VAL A 43 -2.69 -13.64 10.14
N VAL A 44 -3.68 -12.95 10.70
CA VAL A 44 -3.53 -11.57 11.19
C VAL A 44 -2.39 -11.47 12.23
N ARG A 45 -2.36 -12.37 13.21
CA ARG A 45 -1.29 -12.40 14.23
C ARG A 45 0.08 -12.70 13.64
N ARG A 46 0.15 -13.58 12.64
CA ARG A 46 1.41 -13.87 11.96
C ARG A 46 1.95 -12.66 11.21
N VAL A 47 1.07 -11.82 10.65
CA VAL A 47 1.47 -10.53 10.06
C VAL A 47 1.92 -9.55 11.15
N GLN A 48 1.19 -9.44 12.26
CA GLN A 48 1.58 -8.58 13.40
C GLN A 48 3.00 -8.89 13.91
N GLU A 49 3.36 -10.18 14.02
CA GLU A 49 4.70 -10.59 14.44
C GLU A 49 5.81 -10.04 13.53
N GLN A 50 5.55 -9.92 12.23
CA GLN A 50 6.49 -9.39 11.24
C GLN A 50 6.38 -7.86 11.07
N ARG A 51 5.24 -7.28 11.45
CA ARG A 51 4.88 -5.87 11.29
C ARG A 51 4.27 -5.30 12.58
N PRO A 52 5.02 -5.28 13.70
CA PRO A 52 4.47 -4.84 15.00
C PRO A 52 4.03 -3.38 14.99
N SER A 53 4.68 -2.53 14.18
CA SER A 53 4.35 -1.11 14.04
C SER A 53 3.01 -0.83 13.33
N TRP A 54 2.37 -1.83 12.73
CA TRP A 54 1.06 -1.66 12.11
C TRP A 54 -0.09 -1.66 13.11
N ALA A 55 0.15 -2.19 14.31
CA ALA A 55 -0.81 -2.14 15.41
C ALA A 55 -0.73 -0.77 16.09
N PHE A 56 -1.90 -0.20 16.41
CA PHE A 56 -1.97 1.02 17.23
C PHE A 56 -1.39 0.81 18.63
N GLU A 57 -1.63 -0.38 19.21
CA GLU A 57 -1.04 -0.84 20.46
C GLU A 57 -0.12 -2.05 20.15
N PRO A 58 1.21 -1.86 20.01
CA PRO A 58 2.12 -2.93 19.61
C PRO A 58 2.09 -4.17 20.52
N ASP A 59 1.90 -3.96 21.82
CA ASP A 59 1.87 -5.02 22.84
C ASP A 59 0.52 -5.75 22.93
N ARG A 60 -0.51 -5.27 22.21
CA ARG A 60 -1.84 -5.87 22.21
C ARG A 60 -1.99 -6.81 21.01
N PRO A 61 -2.22 -8.12 21.22
CA PRO A 61 -2.40 -9.05 20.11
C PRO A 61 -3.64 -8.72 19.28
N ALA A 62 -3.49 -8.66 17.96
CA ALA A 62 -4.59 -8.45 17.04
C ALA A 62 -5.64 -9.56 17.15
N HIS A 63 -6.91 -9.14 17.07
CA HIS A 63 -8.09 -9.99 17.12
C HIS A 63 -8.79 -10.06 15.76
N THR A 64 -8.90 -8.93 15.05
CA THR A 64 -9.47 -8.84 13.70
C THR A 64 -8.48 -8.22 12.73
N GLU A 65 -8.80 -8.31 11.44
CA GLU A 65 -7.97 -7.74 10.38
C GLU A 65 -7.90 -6.20 10.48
N GLU A 66 -8.98 -5.56 10.94
CA GLU A 66 -9.07 -4.12 11.17
C GLU A 66 -8.18 -3.60 12.30
N ASP A 67 -7.69 -4.47 13.20
CA ASP A 67 -6.67 -4.10 14.19
C ASP A 67 -5.32 -3.77 13.51
N LEU A 68 -5.13 -4.20 12.26
CA LEU A 68 -3.97 -3.91 11.41
C LEU A 68 -4.44 -3.26 10.10
N LEU A 69 -4.81 -1.99 10.13
CA LEU A 69 -5.35 -1.28 8.96
C LEU A 69 -4.51 -1.43 7.67
N PRO A 70 -3.15 -1.41 7.70
CA PRO A 70 -2.36 -1.69 6.49
C PRO A 70 -2.58 -3.09 5.92
N LEU A 71 -2.79 -4.11 6.77
CA LEU A 71 -3.12 -5.47 6.32
C LEU A 71 -4.48 -5.52 5.64
N ALA A 72 -5.50 -4.90 6.24
CA ALA A 72 -6.84 -4.85 5.66
C ALA A 72 -6.83 -4.20 4.27
N MET A 73 -6.14 -3.07 4.12
CA MET A 73 -6.00 -2.38 2.83
C MET A 73 -5.20 -3.21 1.82
N LEU A 74 -4.13 -3.87 2.26
CA LEU A 74 -3.32 -4.74 1.41
C LEU A 74 -4.14 -5.94 0.89
N HIS A 75 -4.87 -6.62 1.77
CA HIS A 75 -5.70 -7.75 1.40
C HIS A 75 -6.77 -7.36 0.36
N ASP A 76 -7.49 -6.26 0.59
CA ASP A 76 -8.49 -5.76 -0.35
C ASP A 76 -7.85 -5.41 -1.70
N LEU A 77 -6.68 -4.76 -1.70
CA LEU A 77 -5.94 -4.43 -2.91
C LEU A 77 -5.52 -5.69 -3.68
N LEU A 78 -4.90 -6.67 -3.02
CA LEU A 78 -4.45 -7.90 -3.67
C LEU A 78 -5.60 -8.70 -4.29
N ARG A 79 -6.79 -8.63 -3.71
CA ARG A 79 -8.01 -9.19 -4.31
C ARG A 79 -8.49 -8.37 -5.50
N ALA A 80 -8.51 -7.05 -5.39
CA ALA A 80 -8.92 -6.15 -6.48
C ALA A 80 -8.03 -6.34 -7.71
N VAL A 81 -6.72 -6.42 -7.53
CA VAL A 81 -5.74 -6.62 -8.61
C VAL A 81 -5.55 -8.10 -9.00
N ARG A 82 -6.38 -9.00 -8.46
CA ARG A 82 -6.40 -10.43 -8.76
C ARG A 82 -5.06 -11.15 -8.52
N LEU A 83 -4.29 -10.70 -7.54
CA LEU A 83 -3.14 -11.45 -7.01
C LEU A 83 -3.59 -12.51 -6.01
N LEU A 84 -4.69 -12.25 -5.30
CA LEU A 84 -5.43 -13.22 -4.50
C LEU A 84 -6.82 -13.48 -5.10
N ARG A 85 -7.32 -14.70 -4.98
CA ARG A 85 -8.67 -15.09 -5.41
C ARG A 85 -9.33 -16.01 -4.39
N LEU A 86 -10.63 -15.80 -4.17
CA LEU A 86 -11.45 -16.71 -3.37
C LEU A 86 -11.98 -17.85 -4.27
N VAL A 87 -11.62 -19.09 -3.94
CA VAL A 87 -12.05 -20.31 -4.65
C VAL A 87 -12.53 -21.32 -3.61
N HIS A 88 -13.77 -21.79 -3.72
CA HIS A 88 -14.40 -22.72 -2.76
C HIS A 88 -14.27 -22.25 -1.29
N GLY A 89 -14.44 -20.95 -1.03
CA GLY A 89 -14.32 -20.37 0.31
C GLY A 89 -12.90 -20.22 0.85
N ARG A 90 -11.87 -20.54 0.05
CA ARG A 90 -10.46 -20.39 0.40
C ARG A 90 -9.79 -19.32 -0.47
N LEU A 91 -9.11 -18.38 0.17
CA LEU A 91 -8.32 -17.34 -0.48
C LEU A 91 -6.95 -17.90 -0.83
N SER A 92 -6.57 -17.87 -2.11
CA SER A 92 -5.26 -18.36 -2.58
C SER A 92 -4.62 -17.43 -3.61
N PRO A 93 -3.28 -17.46 -3.75
CA PRO A 93 -2.56 -16.78 -4.82
C PRO A 93 -3.02 -17.22 -6.21
N THR A 94 -3.05 -16.28 -7.15
CA THR A 94 -3.28 -16.61 -8.57
C THR A 94 -1.97 -16.92 -9.29
N LYS A 95 -2.04 -17.38 -10.55
CA LYS A 95 -0.84 -17.66 -11.36
C LYS A 95 0.10 -16.45 -11.48
N ALA A 96 -0.45 -15.24 -11.52
CA ALA A 96 0.36 -14.02 -11.62
C ALA A 96 1.14 -13.71 -10.36
N ALA A 97 0.69 -14.20 -9.19
CA ALA A 97 1.42 -14.03 -7.95
C ALA A 97 2.75 -14.81 -7.91
N ALA A 98 2.98 -15.70 -8.89
CA ALA A 98 4.24 -16.45 -9.04
C ALA A 98 5.29 -15.71 -9.91
N CYS A 99 4.94 -14.55 -10.48
CA CYS A 99 5.82 -13.78 -11.35
C CYS A 99 5.97 -12.36 -10.82
N ASP A 100 7.18 -11.98 -10.41
CA ASP A 100 7.45 -10.67 -9.80
C ASP A 100 7.05 -9.50 -10.72
N VAL A 101 7.29 -9.63 -12.03
CA VAL A 101 6.89 -8.63 -13.03
C VAL A 101 5.37 -8.46 -13.07
N ASP A 102 4.62 -9.57 -13.09
CA ASP A 102 3.16 -9.53 -13.10
C ASP A 102 2.61 -8.97 -11.78
N VAL A 103 3.26 -9.26 -10.65
CA VAL A 103 2.91 -8.70 -9.34
C VAL A 103 3.04 -7.18 -9.38
N VAL A 104 4.22 -6.65 -9.73
CA VAL A 104 4.46 -5.21 -9.75
C VAL A 104 3.56 -4.51 -10.77
N SER A 105 3.41 -5.07 -11.97
CA SER A 105 2.53 -4.52 -13.02
C SER A 105 1.07 -4.37 -12.52
N ARG A 106 0.54 -5.39 -11.85
CA ARG A 106 -0.83 -5.37 -11.31
C ARG A 106 -0.98 -4.44 -10.12
N LEU A 107 0.03 -4.37 -9.24
CA LEU A 107 0.03 -3.42 -8.14
C LEU A 107 0.01 -1.99 -8.65
N ARG A 108 0.87 -1.64 -9.62
CA ARG A 108 0.86 -0.31 -10.27
C ARG A 108 -0.51 0.00 -10.88
N ALA A 109 -1.07 -0.92 -11.66
CA ALA A 109 -2.36 -0.74 -12.31
C ALA A 109 -3.53 -0.54 -11.34
N GLY A 110 -3.50 -1.19 -10.17
CA GLY A 110 -4.53 -0.99 -9.13
C GLY A 110 -4.27 0.18 -8.19
N LEU A 111 -3.01 0.53 -7.96
CA LEU A 111 -2.64 1.64 -7.09
C LEU A 111 -2.80 3.00 -7.77
N PHE A 112 -2.59 3.07 -9.09
CA PHE A 112 -2.61 4.31 -9.87
C PHE A 112 -3.74 4.32 -10.90
N ASP A 113 -4.91 3.84 -10.50
CA ASP A 113 -6.11 3.93 -11.34
C ASP A 113 -6.71 5.37 -11.35
N GLU A 114 -7.72 5.57 -12.19
CA GLU A 114 -8.40 6.87 -12.35
C GLU A 114 -9.37 7.20 -11.20
N THR A 115 -9.37 6.43 -10.11
CA THR A 115 -10.19 6.75 -8.95
C THR A 115 -9.54 7.85 -8.11
N PHE A 116 -10.33 8.50 -7.26
CA PHE A 116 -9.81 9.47 -6.30
C PHE A 116 -8.67 8.90 -5.45
N HIS A 117 -8.81 7.65 -4.98
CA HIS A 117 -7.79 7.00 -4.15
C HIS A 117 -6.51 6.74 -4.94
N GLY A 118 -6.63 6.31 -6.20
CA GLY A 118 -5.48 6.04 -7.06
C GLY A 118 -4.70 7.30 -7.41
N GLN A 119 -5.40 8.36 -7.81
CA GLN A 119 -4.80 9.68 -8.05
C GLN A 119 -4.17 10.26 -6.78
N LEU A 120 -4.83 10.11 -5.62
CA LEU A 120 -4.27 10.54 -4.34
C LEU A 120 -2.98 9.77 -4.01
N CYS A 121 -2.95 8.44 -4.16
CA CYS A 121 -1.75 7.65 -3.90
C CYS A 121 -0.58 8.08 -4.79
N ARG A 122 -0.83 8.35 -6.07
CA ARG A 122 0.18 8.86 -7.00
C ARG A 122 0.73 10.21 -6.53
N LEU A 123 -0.15 11.18 -6.30
CA LEU A 123 0.23 12.51 -5.82
C LEU A 123 1.06 12.46 -4.55
N LEU A 124 0.69 11.61 -3.60
CA LEU A 124 1.40 11.47 -2.33
C LEU A 124 2.81 10.92 -2.54
N LEU A 125 3.00 9.91 -3.39
CA LEU A 125 4.32 9.38 -3.70
C LEU A 125 5.18 10.39 -4.48
N ASP A 126 4.60 11.08 -5.46
CA ASP A 126 5.27 12.13 -6.22
C ASP A 126 5.73 13.28 -5.29
N SER A 127 4.91 13.63 -4.29
CA SER A 127 5.25 14.65 -3.29
C SER A 127 6.42 14.27 -2.38
N LEU A 128 6.74 12.98 -2.28
CA LEU A 128 7.82 12.45 -1.45
C LEU A 128 9.11 12.16 -2.25
N GLU A 129 9.07 12.20 -3.59
CA GLU A 129 10.19 11.73 -4.42
C GLU A 129 11.50 12.48 -4.14
N ASN A 130 11.42 13.79 -3.88
CA ASN A 130 12.58 14.67 -3.73
C ASN A 130 12.75 15.22 -2.30
N VAL A 131 12.07 14.62 -1.33
CA VAL A 131 12.10 15.06 0.07
C VAL A 131 12.34 13.85 0.96
N ASP A 132 13.23 14.00 1.95
CA ASP A 132 13.56 12.90 2.86
C ASP A 132 12.36 12.54 3.76
N GLU A 133 11.70 13.54 4.30
CA GLU A 133 10.59 13.38 5.25
C GLU A 133 9.62 14.57 5.16
N VAL A 134 8.31 14.29 5.14
CA VAL A 134 7.24 15.30 5.00
C VAL A 134 6.16 15.08 6.05
N ALA A 135 5.74 16.13 6.73
CA ALA A 135 4.62 16.08 7.68
C ALA A 135 3.29 15.82 6.95
N GLU A 136 2.42 15.00 7.54
CA GLU A 136 1.12 14.63 6.94
C GLU A 136 0.26 15.85 6.61
N GLY A 137 0.28 16.90 7.44
CA GLY A 137 -0.45 18.14 7.17
C GLY A 137 -0.06 18.81 5.84
N VAL A 138 1.23 18.76 5.48
CA VAL A 138 1.73 19.29 4.20
C VAL A 138 1.22 18.45 3.04
N LEU A 139 1.17 17.13 3.21
CA LEU A 139 0.60 16.22 2.20
C LEU A 139 -0.90 16.45 2.00
N VAL A 140 -1.65 16.70 3.07
CA VAL A 140 -3.09 17.05 3.00
C VAL A 140 -3.29 18.36 2.24
N ASP A 141 -2.51 19.39 2.55
CA ASP A 141 -2.62 20.69 1.89
C ASP A 141 -2.24 20.61 0.40
N ALA A 142 -1.20 19.84 0.06
CA ALA A 142 -0.81 19.56 -1.32
C ALA A 142 -1.91 18.81 -2.09
N ALA A 143 -2.50 17.78 -1.48
CA ALA A 143 -3.58 17.00 -2.07
C ALA A 143 -4.83 17.87 -2.33
N LEU A 144 -5.21 18.73 -1.37
CA LEU A 144 -6.34 19.64 -1.51
C LEU A 144 -6.13 20.65 -2.65
N LEU A 145 -4.89 21.16 -2.79
CA LEU A 145 -4.56 22.12 -3.84
C LEU A 145 -4.59 21.51 -5.25
N GLN A 146 -4.06 20.29 -5.41
CA GLN A 146 -3.85 19.69 -6.73
C GLN A 146 -5.03 18.85 -7.25
N LEU A 147 -5.79 18.17 -6.38
CA LEU A 147 -6.93 17.35 -6.82
C LEU A 147 -8.10 18.23 -7.32
N GLY A 148 -8.13 19.50 -6.92
CA GLY A 148 -9.06 20.50 -7.44
C GLY A 148 -10.54 20.23 -7.11
N PRO A 149 -11.46 21.06 -7.63
CA PRO A 149 -12.88 20.99 -7.29
C PRO A 149 -13.66 19.89 -8.03
N VAL A 150 -12.99 19.08 -8.87
CA VAL A 150 -13.63 17.99 -9.64
C VAL A 150 -14.13 16.88 -8.72
N TRP A 151 -13.45 16.68 -7.60
CA TRP A 151 -13.85 15.70 -6.59
C TRP A 151 -14.85 16.31 -5.61
N THR A 152 -15.98 15.62 -5.43
CA THR A 152 -17.05 16.07 -4.55
C THR A 152 -17.53 14.96 -3.63
N ARG A 153 -18.03 15.33 -2.46
CA ARG A 153 -18.72 14.44 -1.52
C ARG A 153 -20.11 15.01 -1.26
N GLN A 154 -21.14 14.21 -1.55
CA GLN A 154 -22.54 14.65 -1.45
C GLN A 154 -22.83 15.95 -2.23
N GLY A 155 -22.17 16.15 -3.37
CA GLY A 155 -22.34 17.32 -4.24
C GLY A 155 -21.56 18.57 -3.83
N ALA A 156 -20.84 18.55 -2.70
CA ALA A 156 -19.95 19.63 -2.29
C ALA A 156 -18.48 19.30 -2.61
N PRO A 157 -17.64 20.28 -3.00
CA PRO A 157 -16.19 20.08 -3.13
C PRO A 157 -15.59 19.51 -1.84
N LEU A 158 -14.57 18.67 -1.98
CA LEU A 158 -13.89 18.08 -0.82
C LEU A 158 -13.26 19.18 0.07
N GLY A 159 -13.49 19.07 1.37
CA GLY A 159 -12.84 19.93 2.36
C GLY A 159 -11.58 19.31 2.95
N HIS A 160 -10.89 20.07 3.81
CA HIS A 160 -9.68 19.62 4.51
C HIS A 160 -9.90 18.32 5.30
N LEU A 161 -11.06 18.17 5.95
CA LEU A 161 -11.39 16.95 6.68
C LEU A 161 -11.54 15.73 5.77
N ASP A 162 -12.18 15.89 4.61
CA ASP A 162 -12.35 14.80 3.65
C ASP A 162 -10.99 14.32 3.11
N VAL A 163 -10.13 15.27 2.72
CA VAL A 163 -8.80 14.97 2.22
C VAL A 163 -7.92 14.35 3.30
N ARG A 164 -7.95 14.85 4.53
CA ARG A 164 -7.20 14.26 5.66
C ARG A 164 -7.62 12.81 5.93
N VAL A 165 -8.92 12.52 5.93
CA VAL A 165 -9.41 11.13 6.09
C VAL A 165 -8.93 10.25 4.93
N ALA A 166 -8.93 10.78 3.71
CA ALA A 166 -8.45 10.05 2.54
C ALA A 166 -6.93 9.81 2.57
N VAL A 167 -6.15 10.80 2.99
CA VAL A 167 -4.70 10.68 3.19
C VAL A 167 -4.39 9.63 4.25
N GLY A 168 -5.11 9.63 5.39
CA GLY A 168 -4.99 8.58 6.40
C GLY A 168 -5.29 7.18 5.86
N ARG A 169 -6.28 7.04 4.97
CA ARG A 169 -6.57 5.76 4.29
C ARG A 169 -5.46 5.37 3.30
N ALA A 170 -5.00 6.31 2.49
CA ALA A 170 -3.89 6.11 1.55
C ALA A 170 -2.61 5.70 2.28
N ARG A 171 -2.34 6.27 3.47
CA ARG A 171 -1.24 5.85 4.35
C ARG A 171 -1.23 4.36 4.57
N HIS A 172 -2.36 3.78 4.96
CA HIS A 172 -2.44 2.35 5.26
C HIS A 172 -2.25 1.50 4.00
N THR A 173 -2.77 1.92 2.84
CA THR A 173 -2.48 1.28 1.55
C THR A 173 -0.97 1.29 1.25
N LEU A 174 -0.33 2.46 1.36
CA LEU A 174 1.08 2.64 1.03
C LEU A 174 2.01 1.94 2.05
N LEU A 175 1.66 1.91 3.33
CA LEU A 175 2.34 1.11 4.36
C LEU A 175 2.23 -0.39 4.06
N GLY A 176 1.04 -0.86 3.65
CA GLY A 176 0.81 -2.25 3.26
C GLY A 176 1.64 -2.67 2.04
N LEU A 177 2.01 -1.72 1.18
CA LEU A 177 2.89 -1.93 0.03
C LEU A 177 4.36 -1.63 0.33
N ASP A 178 4.73 -1.40 1.59
CA ASP A 178 6.06 -0.96 2.00
C ASP A 178 6.55 0.28 1.21
N ALA A 179 5.65 1.07 0.62
CA ALA A 179 5.95 2.18 -0.28
C ALA A 179 6.35 3.45 0.48
N VAL A 180 5.84 3.59 1.70
CA VAL A 180 6.21 4.67 2.62
C VAL A 180 6.62 4.08 3.97
N ALA A 181 7.46 4.81 4.68
CA ALA A 181 7.66 4.64 6.11
C ALA A 181 7.09 5.86 6.83
N THR A 182 6.58 5.64 8.05
CA THR A 182 6.11 6.75 8.89
C THR A 182 6.85 6.79 10.22
N SER A 183 7.24 7.99 10.59
CA SER A 183 7.89 8.37 11.85
C SER A 183 7.06 9.46 12.51
N GLY A 184 7.18 9.62 13.82
CA GLY A 184 6.51 10.73 14.51
C GLY A 184 5.97 10.39 15.89
N SER A 185 5.19 11.33 16.41
CA SER A 185 4.52 11.21 17.71
C SER A 185 3.00 11.28 17.51
N LEU A 186 2.24 11.06 18.58
CA LEU A 186 0.76 11.07 18.61
C LEU A 186 0.07 12.27 17.94
N LEU A 187 0.80 13.36 17.67
CA LEU A 187 0.26 14.60 17.11
C LEU A 187 0.79 14.95 15.70
N GLN A 188 1.88 14.34 15.25
CA GLN A 188 2.52 14.67 13.98
C GLN A 188 3.18 13.42 13.38
N ASP A 189 2.47 12.82 12.43
CA ASP A 189 3.02 11.80 11.55
C ASP A 189 3.81 12.45 10.42
N HIS A 190 4.98 11.90 10.18
CA HIS A 190 5.89 12.26 9.11
C HIS A 190 6.10 11.05 8.21
N TRP A 191 6.18 11.29 6.91
CA TRP A 191 6.19 10.26 5.88
C TRP A 191 7.49 10.38 5.08
N SER A 192 8.08 9.25 4.74
CA SER A 192 9.20 9.14 3.82
C SER A 192 8.90 8.09 2.76
N ILE A 193 9.36 8.29 1.52
CA ILE A 193 9.24 7.28 0.46
C ILE A 193 10.36 6.26 0.58
N THR A 194 10.02 4.98 0.45
CA THR A 194 11.00 3.89 0.48
C THR A 194 11.53 3.59 -0.92
N ALA A 195 12.54 2.70 -1.02
CA ALA A 195 12.97 2.17 -2.31
C ALA A 195 11.82 1.49 -3.08
N THR A 196 10.92 0.79 -2.37
CA THR A 196 9.71 0.19 -2.95
C THR A 196 8.76 1.24 -3.51
N GLY A 197 8.52 2.33 -2.77
CA GLY A 197 7.66 3.41 -3.23
C GLY A 197 8.20 4.06 -4.50
N ARG A 198 9.50 4.35 -4.53
CA ARG A 198 10.19 4.89 -5.72
C ARG A 198 10.09 3.93 -6.90
N ALA A 199 10.35 2.64 -6.68
CA ALA A 199 10.23 1.64 -7.71
C ALA A 199 8.79 1.55 -8.25
N LEU A 200 7.75 1.70 -7.43
CA LEU A 200 6.37 1.66 -7.92
C LEU A 200 6.03 2.82 -8.87
N VAL A 201 6.59 4.01 -8.67
CA VAL A 201 6.30 5.20 -9.49
C VAL A 201 7.02 5.22 -10.85
N VAL A 202 8.24 4.65 -10.94
CA VAL A 202 9.17 4.89 -12.06
C VAL A 202 8.93 4.04 -13.31
N GLY A 203 8.10 2.98 -13.29
CA GLY A 203 7.91 2.12 -14.47
C GLY A 203 6.48 1.86 -14.91
#